data_AF-A0A3M7NNU2-F1
#
_entry.id   AF-A0A3M7NNU2-F1
#
_cell.length_a   1.000
_cell.length_b   1.000
_cell.length_c   1.000
_cell.angle_alpha   90.00
_cell.angle_beta   90.00
_cell.angle_gamma   90.00
#
_symmetry.space_group_name_H-M   'P 1'
#
loop_
_entity.id
_entity.type
_entity.pdbx_description
1 polymer ?
#
loop_
_entity_poly.entity_id
_entity_poly.type
_entity_poly.pdbx_seq_one_letter_code
_entity_poly.pdbx_strand_id
1 'polypeptide(L)'
;MPHRESASLSPPPEAPTANTPGPRAARLQKVFAGALSSSLQSNSYANFSACFPTPAKYCPTALEGVWKQLNQRLEEECKRDFDKILEERSVVEGLNQWDAFIEDARRSRDRSTGEAPGRPMHSLSADELYTANLAPFLQQAHTDLEAKLQESQRHNQTVLSTIQQQQQDIESLMFKLEAVVKDLEGSVEAMTTGDENTAQALKKDLWAIDQEITASKGQ
;
A
#
# COMPACT_ATOMS: atom_id res chain seq x y z
N MET A 1 38.57 -29.84 -1.14
CA MET A 1 37.50 -28.99 -0.59
C MET A 1 36.18 -29.72 -0.79
N PRO A 2 35.58 -30.35 0.24
CA PRO A 2 34.31 -31.05 0.04
C PRO A 2 33.16 -30.04 0.01
N HIS A 3 32.24 -30.24 -0.93
CA HIS A 3 31.01 -29.47 -1.10
C HIS A 3 30.08 -29.71 0.10
N ARG A 4 29.61 -28.61 0.71
CA ARG A 4 28.58 -28.61 1.74
C ARG A 4 27.23 -28.87 1.06
N GLU A 5 26.68 -30.05 1.27
CA GLU A 5 25.32 -30.39 0.88
C GLU A 5 24.33 -29.43 1.53
N SER A 6 23.56 -28.74 0.69
CA SER A 6 22.46 -27.87 1.08
C SER A 6 21.33 -28.72 1.65
N ALA A 7 21.24 -28.81 2.97
CA ALA A 7 20.07 -29.35 3.65
C ALA A 7 18.86 -28.47 3.31
N SER A 8 17.90 -29.04 2.59
CA SER A 8 16.60 -28.44 2.26
C SER A 8 15.87 -28.04 3.54
N LEU A 9 15.61 -26.75 3.70
CA LEU A 9 14.76 -26.21 4.77
C LEU A 9 13.30 -26.55 4.43
N SER A 10 12.61 -27.25 5.34
CA SER A 10 11.18 -27.53 5.23
C SER A 10 10.37 -26.25 4.98
N PRO A 11 9.29 -26.29 4.17
CA PRO A 11 8.46 -25.12 3.94
C PRO A 11 7.82 -24.65 5.27
N PRO A 12 7.65 -23.32 5.46
CA PRO A 12 6.95 -22.78 6.62
C PRO A 12 5.54 -23.38 6.76
N PRO A 13 5.02 -23.58 7.98
CA PRO A 13 3.66 -24.07 8.18
C PRO A 13 2.66 -23.15 7.47
N GLU A 14 1.73 -23.74 6.72
CA GLU A 14 0.68 -23.01 6.00
C GLU A 14 -0.05 -22.06 6.94
N ALA A 15 -0.24 -20.82 6.49
CA ALA A 15 -0.95 -19.82 7.25
C ALA A 15 -2.38 -20.33 7.57
N PRO A 16 -2.88 -20.16 8.80
CA PRO A 16 -4.22 -20.61 9.18
C PRO A 16 -5.25 -20.06 8.21
N THR A 17 -5.90 -20.95 7.47
CA THR A 17 -7.00 -20.56 6.56
C THR A 17 -8.22 -20.15 7.39
N ALA A 18 -9.10 -19.31 6.84
CA ALA A 18 -10.33 -18.87 7.53
C ALA A 18 -11.22 -20.04 8.04
N ASN A 19 -11.08 -21.22 7.43
CA ASN A 19 -11.81 -22.44 7.75
C ASN A 19 -11.14 -23.31 8.82
N THR A 20 -9.91 -22.99 9.23
CA THR A 20 -9.23 -23.72 10.30
C THR A 20 -9.87 -23.35 11.65
N PRO A 21 -10.35 -24.32 12.45
CA PRO A 21 -11.02 -24.01 13.72
C PRO A 21 -10.12 -23.23 14.69
N GLY A 22 -10.49 -21.99 14.98
CA GLY A 22 -9.89 -21.19 16.05
C GLY A 22 -10.30 -21.68 17.44
N PRO A 23 -9.83 -21.03 18.51
CA PRO A 23 -10.03 -21.51 19.88
C PRO A 23 -11.52 -21.59 20.26
N ARG A 24 -12.35 -20.67 19.78
CA ARG A 24 -13.79 -20.68 20.03
C ARG A 24 -14.52 -21.73 19.17
N ALA A 25 -14.18 -21.84 17.89
CA ALA A 25 -14.74 -22.85 16.99
C ALA A 25 -14.43 -24.28 17.48
N ALA A 26 -13.18 -24.53 17.91
CA ALA A 26 -12.77 -25.81 18.49
C ALA A 26 -13.52 -26.11 19.80
N ARG A 27 -13.77 -25.11 20.64
CA ARG A 27 -14.59 -25.27 21.86
C ARG A 27 -16.04 -25.61 21.52
N LEU A 28 -16.64 -24.97 20.52
CA LEU A 28 -18.00 -25.28 20.07
C LEU A 28 -18.11 -26.75 19.64
N GLN A 29 -17.19 -27.20 18.78
CA GLN A 29 -17.13 -28.59 18.32
C GLN A 29 -16.94 -29.58 19.50
N LYS A 30 -16.06 -29.24 20.44
CA LYS A 30 -15.84 -30.06 21.65
C LYS A 30 -17.09 -30.16 22.53
N VAL A 31 -17.79 -29.06 22.74
CA VAL A 31 -19.03 -29.03 23.53
C VAL A 31 -20.11 -29.85 22.86
N PHE A 32 -20.27 -29.74 21.53
CA PHE A 32 -21.21 -30.54 20.77
C PHE A 32 -20.91 -32.05 20.89
N ALA A 33 -19.66 -32.46 20.67
CA ALA A 33 -19.25 -33.86 20.80
C ALA A 33 -19.46 -34.40 22.23
N GLY A 34 -19.16 -33.58 23.24
CA GLY A 34 -19.42 -33.90 24.65
C GLY A 34 -20.91 -34.04 24.97
N ALA A 35 -21.76 -33.16 24.44
CA ALA A 35 -23.21 -33.23 24.63
C ALA A 35 -23.81 -34.47 23.93
N LEU A 36 -23.42 -34.73 22.68
CA LEU A 36 -23.89 -35.88 21.91
C LEU A 36 -23.51 -37.21 22.58
N SER A 37 -22.25 -37.36 22.99
CA SER A 37 -21.80 -38.54 23.71
C SER A 37 -22.54 -38.75 25.03
N SER A 38 -22.78 -37.69 25.80
CA SER A 38 -23.56 -37.74 27.04
C SER A 38 -25.02 -38.18 26.79
N SER A 39 -25.66 -37.63 25.74
CA SER A 39 -27.01 -38.03 25.34
C SER A 39 -27.09 -39.51 24.94
N LEU A 40 -26.12 -40.01 24.17
CA LEU A 40 -26.07 -41.42 23.76
C LEU A 40 -25.80 -42.35 24.96
N GLN A 41 -24.95 -41.94 25.91
CA GLN A 41 -24.69 -42.71 27.14
C GLN A 41 -25.91 -42.80 28.06
N SER A 42 -26.72 -41.74 28.13
CA SER A 42 -27.98 -41.74 28.88
C SER A 42 -28.96 -42.78 28.35
N ASN A 43 -28.97 -43.01 27.03
CA ASN A 43 -29.69 -44.10 26.39
C ASN A 43 -28.93 -45.44 26.52
N SER A 44 -28.71 -45.88 27.76
CA SER A 44 -28.10 -47.18 28.04
C SER A 44 -29.01 -48.33 27.62
N TYR A 45 -28.41 -49.47 27.25
CA TYR A 45 -29.19 -50.67 26.92
C TYR A 45 -30.09 -51.13 28.09
N ALA A 46 -29.69 -50.91 29.34
CA ALA A 46 -30.51 -51.21 30.51
C ALA A 46 -31.79 -50.36 30.54
N ASN A 47 -31.68 -49.06 30.29
CA ASN A 47 -32.84 -48.15 30.21
C ASN A 47 -33.73 -48.51 29.02
N PHE A 48 -33.13 -48.81 27.87
CA PHE A 48 -33.86 -49.17 26.65
C PHE A 48 -34.61 -50.50 26.79
N SER A 49 -33.95 -51.56 27.27
CA SER A 49 -34.56 -52.88 27.42
C SER A 49 -35.64 -52.93 28.50
N ALA A 50 -35.55 -52.10 29.55
CA ALA A 50 -36.60 -51.96 30.55
C ALA A 50 -37.94 -51.48 29.97
N CYS A 51 -37.91 -50.67 28.90
CA CYS A 51 -39.12 -50.24 28.17
C CYS A 51 -39.71 -51.34 27.27
N PHE A 52 -38.95 -52.39 26.97
CA PHE A 52 -39.34 -53.51 26.10
C PHE A 52 -39.13 -54.87 26.78
N PRO A 53 -39.83 -55.15 27.90
CA PRO A 53 -39.56 -56.32 28.73
C PRO A 53 -39.82 -57.65 28.00
N THR A 54 -40.82 -57.72 27.13
CA THR A 54 -41.14 -58.94 26.36
C THR A 54 -40.05 -59.26 25.33
N PRO A 55 -39.65 -58.34 24.43
CA PRO A 55 -38.49 -58.55 23.55
C PRO A 55 -37.18 -58.82 24.30
N ALA A 56 -36.93 -58.13 25.42
CA ALA A 56 -35.73 -58.33 26.21
C ALA A 56 -35.60 -59.77 26.74
N LYS A 57 -36.73 -60.45 27.00
CA LYS A 57 -36.75 -61.83 27.47
C LYS A 57 -36.61 -62.87 26.35
N TYR A 58 -37.28 -62.66 25.21
CA TYR A 58 -37.40 -63.68 24.16
C TYR A 58 -36.44 -63.47 22.99
N CYS A 59 -35.93 -62.26 22.76
CA CYS A 59 -35.02 -61.93 21.67
C CYS A 59 -33.99 -60.85 22.06
N PRO A 60 -33.16 -61.06 23.11
CA PRO A 60 -32.23 -60.04 23.62
C PRO A 60 -31.19 -59.60 22.60
N THR A 61 -30.68 -60.53 21.78
CA THR A 61 -29.67 -60.23 20.75
C THR A 61 -30.22 -59.34 19.63
N ALA A 62 -31.46 -59.57 19.20
CA ALA A 62 -32.11 -58.72 18.21
C ALA A 62 -32.39 -57.32 18.77
N LEU A 63 -32.85 -57.23 20.03
CA LEU A 63 -33.10 -55.96 20.71
C LEU A 63 -31.81 -55.14 20.91
N GLU A 64 -30.72 -55.79 21.31
CA GLU A 64 -29.40 -55.16 21.43
C GLU A 64 -28.89 -54.66 20.07
N GLY A 65 -29.12 -55.43 19.00
CA GLY A 65 -28.81 -55.01 17.64
C GLY A 65 -29.54 -53.74 17.22
N VAL A 66 -30.85 -53.67 17.48
CA VAL A 66 -31.68 -52.47 17.20
C VAL A 66 -31.19 -51.27 18.00
N TRP A 67 -30.91 -51.43 19.29
CA TRP A 67 -30.39 -50.35 20.14
C TRP A 67 -29.04 -49.82 19.64
N LYS A 68 -28.11 -50.71 19.28
CA LYS A 68 -26.81 -50.32 18.71
C LYS A 68 -26.98 -49.57 17.40
N GLN A 69 -27.82 -50.09 16.50
CA GLN A 69 -28.09 -49.46 15.21
C GLN A 69 -28.74 -48.08 15.38
N LEU A 70 -29.69 -47.94 16.32
CA LEU A 70 -30.33 -46.67 16.62
C LEU A 70 -29.32 -45.63 17.11
N ASN A 71 -28.50 -45.98 18.11
CA ASN A 71 -27.50 -45.07 18.65
C ASN A 71 -26.44 -44.71 17.61
N GLN A 72 -25.99 -45.66 16.80
CA GLN A 72 -25.04 -45.41 15.72
C GLN A 72 -25.61 -44.46 14.67
N ARG A 73 -26.84 -44.72 14.20
CA ARG A 73 -27.49 -43.85 13.21
C ARG A 73 -27.72 -42.45 13.76
N LEU A 74 -28.21 -42.33 14.99
CA LEU A 74 -28.40 -41.04 15.63
C LEU A 74 -27.08 -40.26 15.72
N GLU A 75 -25.98 -40.93 16.10
CA GLU A 75 -24.67 -40.30 16.16
C GLU A 75 -24.18 -39.81 14.79
N GLU A 76 -24.28 -40.66 13.76
CA GLU A 76 -23.87 -40.34 12.39
C GLU A 76 -24.68 -39.16 11.82
N GLU A 77 -26.01 -39.20 11.97
CA GLU A 77 -26.92 -38.18 11.47
C GLU A 77 -26.69 -36.84 12.19
N CYS A 78 -26.57 -36.83 13.52
CA CYS A 78 -26.31 -35.61 14.28
C CYS A 78 -24.96 -34.99 13.92
N LYS A 79 -23.89 -35.79 13.74
CA LYS A 79 -22.58 -35.27 13.33
C LYS A 79 -22.64 -34.65 11.93
N ARG A 80 -23.25 -35.35 10.98
CA ARG A 80 -23.39 -34.88 9.61
C ARG A 80 -24.20 -33.58 9.52
N ASP A 81 -25.33 -33.51 10.23
CA ASP A 81 -26.17 -32.32 10.23
C ASP A 81 -25.47 -31.14 10.91
N PHE A 82 -24.71 -31.39 11.97
CA PHE A 82 -23.89 -30.37 12.62
C PHE A 82 -22.81 -29.82 11.68
N ASP A 83 -22.07 -30.68 11.00
CA ASP A 83 -21.05 -30.27 10.03
C ASP A 83 -21.67 -29.47 8.88
N LYS A 84 -22.83 -29.91 8.38
CA LYS A 84 -23.60 -29.18 7.38
C LYS A 84 -24.02 -27.78 7.86
N ILE A 85 -24.47 -27.65 9.12
CA ILE A 85 -24.82 -26.34 9.70
C ILE A 85 -23.57 -25.45 9.83
N LEU A 86 -22.43 -26.01 10.24
CA LEU A 86 -21.18 -25.26 10.35
C LEU A 86 -20.76 -24.68 8.99
N GLU A 87 -20.89 -25.46 7.92
CA GLU A 87 -20.59 -25.05 6.55
C GLU A 87 -21.60 -24.01 6.02
N GLU A 88 -22.91 -24.31 6.08
CA GLU A 88 -23.96 -23.43 5.52
C GLU A 88 -24.00 -22.04 6.16
N ARG A 89 -23.60 -21.92 7.43
CA ARG A 89 -23.60 -20.67 8.18
C ARG A 89 -22.21 -20.05 8.31
N SER A 90 -21.18 -20.64 7.70
CA SER A 90 -19.78 -20.23 7.82
C SER A 90 -19.37 -19.97 9.29
N VAL A 91 -19.80 -20.86 10.20
CA VAL A 91 -19.68 -20.62 11.65
C VAL A 91 -18.22 -20.53 12.07
N VAL A 92 -17.36 -21.39 11.51
CA VAL A 92 -15.93 -21.41 11.84
C VAL A 92 -15.28 -20.08 11.48
N GLU A 93 -15.54 -19.59 10.27
CA GLU A 93 -15.05 -18.29 9.82
C GLU A 93 -15.57 -17.15 10.71
N GLY A 94 -16.88 -17.13 10.98
CA GLY A 94 -17.49 -16.09 11.84
C GLY A 94 -16.91 -16.07 13.25
N LEU A 95 -16.70 -17.24 13.87
CA LEU A 95 -16.08 -17.34 15.19
C LEU A 95 -14.60 -16.94 15.18
N ASN A 96 -13.89 -17.23 14.10
CA ASN A 96 -12.50 -16.81 13.92
C ASN A 96 -12.38 -15.29 13.78
N GLN A 97 -13.26 -14.67 12.97
CA GLN A 97 -13.35 -13.21 12.85
C GLN A 97 -13.67 -12.54 14.19
N TRP A 98 -14.58 -13.15 14.96
CA TRP A 98 -14.90 -12.69 16.31
C TRP A 98 -13.70 -12.72 17.26
N ASP A 99 -12.94 -13.82 17.26
CA ASP A 99 -11.74 -13.91 18.08
C ASP A 99 -10.69 -12.87 17.64
N ALA A 100 -10.57 -12.57 16.33
CA ALA A 100 -9.71 -11.49 15.83
C ALA A 100 -10.15 -10.10 16.34
N PHE A 101 -11.46 -9.78 16.27
CA PHE A 101 -11.99 -8.51 16.78
C PHE A 101 -11.80 -8.35 18.29
N ILE A 102 -11.91 -9.43 19.07
CA ILE A 102 -11.64 -9.41 20.51
C ILE A 102 -10.17 -9.08 20.78
N GLU A 103 -9.25 -9.68 20.04
CA GLU A 103 -7.82 -9.41 20.19
C GLU A 103 -7.46 -7.99 19.76
N ASP A 104 -8.06 -7.47 18.68
CA ASP A 104 -7.87 -6.07 18.27
C ASP A 104 -8.42 -5.08 19.29
N ALA A 105 -9.58 -5.36 19.87
CA ALA A 105 -10.15 -4.57 20.95
C ALA A 105 -9.26 -4.58 22.20
N ARG A 106 -8.69 -5.74 22.57
CA ARG A 106 -7.71 -5.86 23.66
C ARG A 106 -6.46 -5.02 23.39
N ARG A 107 -5.87 -5.15 22.20
CA ARG A 107 -4.71 -4.34 21.77
C ARG A 107 -5.03 -2.86 21.77
N SER A 108 -6.23 -2.46 21.35
CA SER A 108 -6.66 -1.06 21.37
C SER A 108 -6.76 -0.53 22.79
N ARG A 109 -7.41 -1.29 23.69
CA ARG A 109 -7.52 -0.95 25.12
C ARG A 109 -6.15 -0.80 25.77
N ASP A 110 -5.23 -1.73 25.50
CA ASP A 110 -3.89 -1.71 26.10
C ASP A 110 -3.05 -0.53 25.56
N ARG A 111 -3.35 -0.04 24.35
CA ARG A 111 -2.75 1.18 23.76
C ARG A 111 -3.41 2.48 24.26
N SER A 112 -4.70 2.45 24.62
CA SER A 112 -5.42 3.61 25.12
C SER A 112 -5.24 3.74 26.64
N THR A 113 -4.28 4.55 27.08
CA THR A 113 -4.15 4.91 28.50
C THR A 113 -5.20 5.96 28.89
N GLY A 114 -6.34 5.52 29.43
CA GLY A 114 -7.27 6.40 30.18
C GLY A 114 -8.45 7.00 29.41
N GLU A 115 -8.69 6.61 28.16
CA GLU A 115 -9.90 7.00 27.43
C GLU A 115 -11.12 6.28 28.04
N ALA A 116 -12.20 7.02 28.32
CA ALA A 116 -13.45 6.43 28.78
C ALA A 116 -14.00 5.45 27.73
N PRO A 117 -14.61 4.33 28.14
CA PRO A 117 -15.18 3.38 27.19
C PRO A 117 -16.18 4.08 26.26
N GLY A 118 -15.95 3.92 24.96
CA GLY A 118 -16.79 4.53 23.92
C GLY A 118 -18.26 4.09 24.05
N ARG A 119 -19.15 4.95 23.59
CA ARG A 119 -20.60 4.70 23.58
C ARG A 119 -20.91 3.46 22.71
N PRO A 120 -21.79 2.54 23.13
CA PRO A 120 -22.08 1.34 22.35
C PRO A 120 -22.82 1.68 21.04
N MET A 121 -22.54 0.90 19.99
CA MET A 121 -23.00 1.18 18.62
C MET A 121 -24.51 1.34 18.47
N HIS A 122 -25.30 0.58 19.24
CA HIS A 122 -26.77 0.63 19.19
C HIS A 122 -27.37 1.93 19.76
N SER A 123 -26.55 2.76 20.40
CA SER A 123 -26.97 4.06 20.93
C SER A 123 -26.50 5.24 20.09
N LEU A 124 -25.89 4.96 18.93
CA LEU A 124 -25.60 5.95 17.91
C LEU A 124 -26.81 6.12 16.99
N SER A 125 -27.02 7.35 16.55
CA SER A 125 -28.00 7.69 15.52
C SER A 125 -27.54 7.24 14.13
N ALA A 126 -28.49 7.18 13.18
CA ALA A 126 -28.18 6.82 11.80
C ALA A 126 -27.18 7.78 11.14
N ASP A 127 -27.27 9.08 11.45
CA ASP A 127 -26.38 10.10 10.90
C ASP A 127 -24.95 9.98 11.46
N GLU A 128 -24.81 9.68 12.76
CA GLU A 128 -23.51 9.41 13.38
C GLU A 128 -22.85 8.15 12.78
N LEU A 129 -23.62 7.09 12.53
CA LEU A 129 -23.10 5.88 11.88
C LEU A 129 -22.68 6.15 10.43
N TYR A 130 -23.48 6.92 9.71
CA TYR A 130 -23.20 7.29 8.32
C TYR A 130 -21.93 8.13 8.21
N THR A 131 -21.81 9.18 9.04
CA THR A 131 -20.63 10.05 9.07
C THR A 131 -19.38 9.33 9.55
N ALA A 132 -19.48 8.47 10.58
CA ALA A 132 -18.37 7.64 11.04
C ALA A 132 -17.86 6.69 9.95
N ASN A 133 -18.75 6.12 9.14
CA ASN A 133 -18.37 5.27 8.02
C ASN A 133 -17.73 6.06 6.86
N LEU A 134 -18.19 7.29 6.60
CA LEU A 134 -17.61 8.15 5.56
C LEU A 134 -16.26 8.73 5.96
N ALA A 135 -16.03 8.98 7.24
CA ALA A 135 -14.82 9.62 7.76
C ALA A 135 -13.50 8.99 7.23
N PRO A 136 -13.28 7.67 7.25
CA PRO A 136 -12.04 7.08 6.74
C PRO A 136 -11.85 7.30 5.23
N PHE A 137 -12.92 7.21 4.43
CA PHE A 137 -12.83 7.45 2.99
C PHE A 137 -12.52 8.91 2.66
N LEU A 138 -13.14 9.84 3.40
CA LEU A 138 -12.86 11.26 3.26
C LEU A 138 -11.44 11.61 3.72
N GLN A 139 -10.96 11.00 4.81
CA GLN A 139 -9.59 11.15 5.26
C GLN A 139 -8.59 10.65 4.21
N GLN A 140 -8.83 9.48 3.63
CA GLN A 140 -7.99 8.93 2.56
C GLN A 140 -7.98 9.85 1.32
N ALA A 141 -9.16 10.30 0.88
CA ALA A 141 -9.26 11.22 -0.25
C ALA A 141 -8.55 12.56 0.04
N HIS A 142 -8.64 13.07 1.27
CA HIS A 142 -7.94 14.26 1.71
C HIS A 142 -6.42 14.08 1.64
N THR A 143 -5.90 12.98 2.19
CA THR A 143 -4.45 12.70 2.14
C THR A 143 -3.94 12.55 0.71
N ASP A 144 -4.72 11.92 -0.17
CA ASP A 144 -4.36 11.74 -1.57
C ASP A 144 -4.34 13.08 -2.34
N LEU A 145 -5.32 13.95 -2.10
CA LEU A 145 -5.38 15.28 -2.71
C LEU A 145 -4.25 16.18 -2.20
N GLU A 146 -3.94 16.10 -0.91
CA GLU A 146 -2.85 16.89 -0.32
C GLU A 146 -1.49 16.46 -0.86
N ALA A 147 -1.27 15.15 -1.05
CA ALA A 147 -0.07 14.64 -1.71
C ALA A 147 0.06 15.17 -3.15
N LYS A 148 -1.03 15.17 -3.94
CA LYS A 148 -1.04 15.72 -5.30
C LYS A 148 -0.80 17.23 -5.33
N LEU A 149 -1.37 17.97 -4.36
CA LEU A 149 -1.16 19.40 -4.25
C LEU A 149 0.31 19.72 -3.95
N GLN A 150 0.92 19.00 -3.00
CA GLN A 150 2.34 19.14 -2.68
C GLN A 150 3.24 18.80 -3.86
N GLU A 151 2.92 17.75 -4.63
CA GLU A 151 3.65 17.40 -5.85
C GLU A 151 3.56 18.52 -6.89
N SER A 152 2.37 19.06 -7.15
CA SER A 152 2.17 20.17 -8.09
C SER A 152 2.90 21.43 -7.65
N GLN A 153 2.85 21.77 -6.36
CA GLN A 153 3.59 22.92 -5.81
C GLN A 153 5.10 22.75 -5.98
N ARG A 154 5.64 21.56 -5.73
CA ARG A 154 7.06 21.25 -5.94
C ARG A 154 7.45 21.36 -7.42
N HIS A 155 6.59 20.88 -8.31
CA HIS A 155 6.80 21.01 -9.75
C HIS A 155 6.82 22.48 -10.19
N ASN A 156 5.86 23.28 -9.74
CA ASN A 156 5.79 24.71 -10.04
C ASN A 156 7.03 25.47 -9.54
N GLN A 157 7.51 25.16 -8.32
CA GLN A 157 8.74 25.75 -7.80
C GLN A 157 9.96 25.43 -8.68
N THR A 158 10.04 24.20 -9.20
CA THR A 158 11.12 23.78 -10.10
C THR A 158 11.04 24.48 -11.46
N VAL A 159 9.84 24.64 -12.00
CA VAL A 159 9.64 25.37 -13.26
C VAL A 159 9.99 26.85 -13.09
N LEU A 160 9.57 27.48 -11.99
CA LEU A 160 9.89 28.87 -11.69
C LEU A 160 11.39 29.10 -11.55
N SER A 161 12.12 28.21 -10.85
CA SER A 161 13.57 28.34 -10.73
C SER A 161 14.27 28.17 -12.09
N THR A 162 13.77 27.27 -12.93
CA THR A 162 14.29 27.08 -14.30
C THR A 162 14.07 28.33 -15.15
N ILE A 163 12.89 28.94 -15.09
CA ILE A 163 12.58 30.18 -15.81
C ILE A 163 13.49 31.32 -15.35
N GLN A 164 13.71 31.47 -14.04
CA GLN A 164 14.61 32.49 -13.51
C GLN A 164 16.05 32.30 -13.98
N GLN A 165 16.54 31.06 -13.98
CA GLN A 165 17.86 30.75 -14.52
C GLN A 165 17.96 31.09 -16.01
N GLN A 166 16.96 30.70 -16.80
CA GLN A 166 16.91 31.00 -18.23
C GLN A 166 16.88 32.51 -18.51
N GLN A 167 16.16 33.30 -17.69
CA GLN A 167 16.14 34.75 -17.83
C GLN A 167 17.54 35.35 -17.57
N GLN A 168 18.23 34.92 -16.52
CA GLN A 168 19.59 35.36 -16.23
C GLN A 168 20.59 34.96 -17.33
N ASP A 169 20.45 33.76 -17.88
CA ASP A 169 21.28 33.28 -18.98
C ASP A 169 21.05 34.12 -20.25
N ILE A 170 19.79 34.48 -20.56
CA ILE A 170 19.44 35.35 -21.68
C ILE A 170 20.05 36.74 -21.49
N GLU A 171 19.92 37.35 -20.31
CA GLU A 171 20.53 38.65 -20.00
C GLU A 171 22.06 38.61 -20.19
N SER A 172 22.71 37.54 -19.73
CA SER A 172 24.15 37.34 -19.91
C SER A 172 24.53 37.20 -21.39
N LEU A 173 23.76 36.44 -22.16
CA LEU A 173 23.96 36.25 -23.60
C LEU A 173 23.78 37.58 -24.37
N MET A 174 22.74 38.35 -24.03
CA MET A 174 22.50 39.67 -24.61
C MET A 174 23.67 40.62 -24.31
N PHE A 175 24.15 40.68 -23.06
CA PHE A 175 25.30 41.50 -22.69
C PHE A 175 26.57 41.11 -23.46
N LYS A 176 26.83 39.81 -23.63
CA LYS A 176 27.96 39.32 -24.44
C LYS A 176 27.80 39.71 -25.90
N LEU A 177 26.58 39.64 -26.44
CA LEU A 177 26.31 40.01 -27.83
C LEU A 177 26.51 41.51 -28.06
N GLU A 178 26.01 42.35 -27.15
CA GLU A 178 26.25 43.80 -27.16
C GLU A 178 27.75 44.14 -27.09
N ALA A 179 28.51 43.42 -26.25
CA ALA A 179 29.95 43.60 -26.18
C ALA A 179 30.67 43.23 -27.50
N VAL A 180 30.27 42.12 -28.15
CA VAL A 180 30.82 41.72 -29.46
C VAL A 180 30.44 42.71 -30.56
N VAL A 181 29.21 43.21 -30.57
CA VAL A 181 28.78 44.25 -31.52
C VAL A 181 29.62 45.51 -31.34
N LYS A 182 29.83 45.95 -30.09
CA LYS A 182 30.67 47.12 -29.79
C LYS A 182 32.14 46.91 -30.19
N ASP A 183 32.67 45.70 -30.03
CA ASP A 183 34.03 45.37 -30.46
C ASP A 183 34.18 45.36 -31.99
N LEU A 184 33.16 44.90 -32.71
CA LEU A 184 33.08 44.99 -34.16
C LEU A 184 32.95 46.44 -34.64
N GLU A 185 32.09 47.24 -34.01
CA GLU A 185 31.97 48.68 -34.28
C GLU A 185 33.31 49.39 -34.07
N GLY A 186 33.99 49.13 -32.95
CA GLY A 186 35.32 49.68 -32.68
C GLY A 186 36.38 49.20 -33.66
N SER A 187 36.32 47.94 -34.11
CA SER A 187 37.21 47.42 -35.15
C SER A 187 36.98 48.10 -36.51
N VAL A 188 35.72 48.36 -36.87
CA VAL A 188 35.37 49.11 -38.09
C VAL A 188 35.88 50.55 -38.00
N GLU A 189 35.67 51.24 -36.87
CA GLU A 189 36.21 52.60 -36.66
C GLU A 189 37.75 52.65 -36.71
N ALA A 190 38.43 51.64 -36.16
CA ALA A 190 39.88 51.51 -36.25
C ALA A 190 40.36 51.28 -37.69
N MET A 191 39.61 50.50 -38.49
CA MET A 191 39.90 50.33 -39.91
C MET A 191 39.71 51.63 -40.70
N THR A 192 38.61 52.37 -40.48
CA THR A 192 38.37 53.63 -41.21
C THR A 192 39.40 54.70 -40.85
N THR A 193 39.77 54.81 -39.57
CA THR A 193 40.82 55.75 -39.14
C THR A 193 42.21 55.31 -39.59
N GLY A 194 42.48 54.01 -39.68
CA GLY A 194 43.69 53.45 -40.27
C GLY A 194 43.79 53.74 -41.78
N ASP A 195 42.69 53.61 -42.52
CA ASP A 195 42.63 53.92 -43.96
C ASP A 195 42.77 55.44 -44.20
N GLU A 196 42.16 56.27 -43.36
CA GLU A 196 42.35 57.72 -43.39
C GLU A 196 43.79 58.13 -43.02
N ASN A 197 44.38 57.53 -41.99
CA ASN A 197 45.76 57.82 -41.57
C ASN A 197 46.79 57.32 -42.58
N THR A 198 46.58 56.16 -43.20
CA THR A 198 47.46 55.65 -44.28
C THR A 198 47.29 56.49 -45.54
N ALA A 199 46.07 56.89 -45.91
CA ALA A 199 45.85 57.82 -47.01
C ALA A 199 46.50 59.19 -46.75
N GLN A 200 46.45 59.70 -45.51
CA GLN A 200 47.13 60.94 -45.12
C GLN A 200 48.65 60.80 -45.10
N ALA A 201 49.18 59.66 -44.63
CA ALA A 201 50.62 59.37 -44.64
C ALA A 201 51.15 59.26 -46.08
N LEU A 202 50.46 58.50 -46.94
CA LEU A 202 50.78 58.39 -48.36
C LEU A 202 50.74 59.75 -49.06
N LYS A 203 49.77 60.60 -48.73
CA LYS A 203 49.67 61.97 -49.27
C LYS A 203 50.85 62.86 -48.82
N LYS A 204 51.31 62.69 -47.58
CA LYS A 204 52.47 63.40 -47.05
C LYS A 204 53.77 62.94 -47.72
N ASP A 205 53.94 61.64 -47.92
CA ASP A 205 55.10 61.06 -48.59
C ASP A 205 55.15 61.48 -50.07
N LEU A 206 54.00 61.50 -50.76
CA LEU A 206 53.87 62.04 -52.12
C LEU A 206 54.31 63.50 -52.20
N TRP A 207 53.94 64.32 -51.22
CA TRP A 207 54.34 65.73 -51.17
C TRP A 207 55.84 65.90 -50.89
N ALA A 208 56.44 65.05 -50.07
CA ALA A 208 57.88 65.04 -49.82
C ALA A 208 58.68 64.65 -51.08
N ILE A 209 58.22 63.64 -51.82
CA ILE A 209 58.84 63.23 -53.10
C ILE A 209 58.73 64.35 -54.14
N ASP A 210 57.60 65.05 -54.22
CA ASP A 210 57.44 66.20 -55.12
C ASP A 210 58.40 67.35 -54.77
N GLN A 211 58.65 67.59 -53.48
CA GLN A 211 59.68 68.54 -53.04
C GLN A 211 61.11 68.11 -53.41
N GLU A 212 61.44 66.83 -53.29
CA GLU A 212 62.76 66.32 -53.72
C GLU A 212 62.96 66.37 -55.24
N ILE A 213 61.91 66.09 -56.03
CA ILE A 213 61.96 66.18 -57.49
C ILE A 213 62.09 67.63 -57.95
N THR A 214 61.39 68.57 -57.31
CA THR A 214 61.50 70.00 -57.63
C THR A 214 62.86 70.57 -57.20
N ALA A 215 63.44 70.10 -56.09
CA ALA A 215 64.81 70.44 -55.70
C ALA A 215 65.87 69.86 -56.64
N SER A 216 65.68 68.63 -57.14
CA SER A 216 66.62 67.97 -58.07
C SER A 216 66.56 68.50 -59.51
N LYS A 217 65.47 69.20 -59.90
CA LYS A 217 65.35 69.90 -61.18
C LYS A 217 65.89 71.34 -61.15
N GLY A 218 66.42 71.79 -60.01
CA GLY A 218 66.95 73.14 -59.80
C GLY A 218 68.48 73.27 -59.91
N GLN A 219 69.18 72.25 -60.42
CA GLN A 219 70.64 72.23 -60.54
C GLN A 219 71.10 71.96 -61.98
#